data_AF-A0A3E5GG90-F1
#
_entry.id   AF-A0A3E5GG90-F1
#
_cell.length_a   1.000
_cell.length_b   1.000
_cell.length_c   1.000
_cell.angle_alpha   90.00
_cell.angle_beta   90.00
_cell.angle_gamma   90.00
#
_symmetry.space_group_name_H-M   'P 1'
#
loop_
_entity.id
_entity.type
_entity.pdbx_description
1 polymer ?
#
loop_
_entity_poly.entity_id
_entity_poly.type
_entity_poly.pdbx_seq_one_letter_code
_entity_poly.pdbx_strand_id
1 'polypeptide(L)'
;MTVEEMKKKKTELGFSCEQISDRSGVPLGTVQKIFSGITKRPRYDTICQLEKAFPMEPDSNPYPGMMEESVSAYRIYGDGTDHEGDIWKSFRGKKQGEYTLKDYEAIPDEYRVELIDGVIYDLNTPTTIHQQLAFEISIRLREYIRQNKGLCMVLPSPVSVQLDEDDRTMLQPDVVVCCDRDKILRSHVYGAPDMVIEILSPSTRKKDMGLKLKKYITARVREYWMVDPDKKKVVVYDLEHNELPAIYGFEDQVPVNIFAGKCQIDFSEIYSYIEFLFEKE
;
A
#
# COMPACT_ATOMS: atom_id res chain seq x y z
N MET A 1 -14.57 9.92 -7.29
CA MET A 1 -15.53 10.95 -7.76
C MET A 1 -16.91 10.71 -7.14
N THR A 2 -17.65 11.77 -6.80
CA THR A 2 -19.06 11.68 -6.35
C THR A 2 -20.02 11.50 -7.52
N VAL A 3 -21.26 11.04 -7.26
CA VAL A 3 -22.30 10.91 -8.31
C VAL A 3 -22.62 12.25 -8.96
N GLU A 4 -22.55 13.34 -8.20
CA GLU A 4 -22.86 14.69 -8.71
C GLU A 4 -21.73 15.22 -9.60
N GLU A 5 -20.46 14.96 -9.25
CA GLU A 5 -19.31 15.22 -10.13
C GLU A 5 -19.39 14.43 -11.44
N MET A 6 -19.79 13.16 -11.37
CA MET A 6 -19.97 12.34 -12.57
C MET A 6 -21.08 12.87 -13.49
N LYS A 7 -22.20 13.37 -12.93
CA LYS A 7 -23.28 14.00 -13.72
C LYS A 7 -22.79 15.26 -14.43
N LYS A 8 -21.98 16.07 -13.74
CA LYS A 8 -21.37 17.26 -14.30
C LYS A 8 -20.42 16.89 -15.45
N LYS A 9 -19.47 15.97 -15.23
CA LYS A 9 -18.55 15.49 -16.27
C LYS A 9 -19.25 14.82 -17.45
N LYS A 10 -20.33 14.05 -17.20
CA LYS A 10 -21.17 13.47 -18.26
C LYS A 10 -21.73 14.54 -19.19
N THR A 11 -22.12 15.68 -18.63
CA THR A 11 -22.66 16.81 -19.40
C THR A 11 -21.55 17.55 -20.14
N GLU A 12 -20.42 17.82 -19.47
CA GLU A 12 -19.26 18.52 -20.04
C GLU A 12 -18.60 17.75 -21.20
N LEU A 13 -18.47 16.43 -21.06
CA LEU A 13 -17.86 15.56 -22.07
C LEU A 13 -18.86 15.05 -23.12
N GLY A 14 -20.14 15.42 -23.00
CA GLY A 14 -21.19 15.01 -23.93
C GLY A 14 -21.47 13.50 -23.96
N PHE A 15 -21.21 12.76 -22.88
CA PHE A 15 -21.40 11.31 -22.85
C PHE A 15 -22.86 10.90 -22.66
N SER A 16 -23.28 9.87 -23.42
CA SER A 16 -24.54 9.17 -23.20
C SER A 16 -24.44 8.15 -22.06
N CYS A 17 -25.58 7.75 -21.49
CA CYS A 17 -25.58 6.68 -20.49
C CYS A 17 -25.12 5.33 -21.07
N GLU A 18 -25.31 5.10 -22.37
CA GLU A 18 -24.81 3.92 -23.08
C GLU A 18 -23.28 3.94 -23.15
N GLN A 19 -22.70 5.06 -23.56
CA GLN A 19 -21.23 5.21 -23.59
C GLN A 19 -20.61 5.04 -22.20
N ILE A 20 -21.27 5.51 -21.14
CA ILE A 20 -20.81 5.31 -19.77
C ILE A 20 -20.93 3.84 -19.37
N SER A 21 -22.02 3.17 -19.75
CA SER A 21 -22.22 1.73 -19.49
C SER A 21 -21.11 0.90 -20.13
N ASP A 22 -20.83 1.13 -21.42
CA ASP A 22 -19.81 0.40 -22.17
C ASP A 22 -18.41 0.59 -21.60
N ARG A 23 -18.08 1.82 -21.18
CA ARG A 23 -16.76 2.16 -20.63
C ARG A 23 -16.55 1.72 -19.18
N SER A 24 -17.62 1.70 -18.38
CA SER A 24 -17.56 1.35 -16.95
C SER A 24 -17.75 -0.14 -16.67
N GLY A 25 -18.39 -0.86 -17.59
CA GLY A 25 -18.87 -2.24 -17.37
C GLY A 25 -20.12 -2.33 -16.47
N VAL A 26 -20.70 -1.18 -16.09
CA VAL A 26 -21.94 -1.14 -15.27
C VAL A 26 -23.14 -1.27 -16.20
N PRO A 27 -24.14 -2.14 -15.89
CA PRO A 27 -25.32 -2.29 -16.74
C PRO A 27 -26.08 -0.98 -16.99
N LEU A 28 -26.51 -0.75 -18.24
CA LEU A 28 -27.17 0.50 -18.66
C LEU A 28 -28.33 0.92 -17.76
N GLY A 29 -29.20 -0.02 -17.36
CA GLY A 29 -30.32 0.26 -16.46
C GLY A 29 -29.87 0.75 -15.08
N THR A 30 -28.70 0.32 -14.60
CA THR A 30 -28.09 0.79 -13.35
C THR A 30 -27.53 2.20 -13.54
N VAL A 31 -26.82 2.46 -14.64
CA VAL A 31 -26.32 3.81 -14.99
C VAL A 31 -27.50 4.80 -15.06
N GLN A 32 -28.55 4.48 -15.79
CA GLN A 32 -29.73 5.35 -15.94
C GLN A 32 -30.40 5.67 -14.60
N LYS A 33 -30.54 4.69 -13.70
CA LYS A 33 -31.13 4.90 -12.36
C LYS A 33 -30.26 5.78 -11.47
N ILE A 34 -28.94 5.71 -11.58
CA ILE A 34 -28.00 6.52 -10.80
C ILE A 34 -28.01 7.97 -11.29
N PHE A 35 -27.86 8.18 -12.60
CA PHE A 35 -27.78 9.52 -13.17
C PHE A 35 -29.14 10.26 -13.21
N SER A 36 -30.27 9.53 -13.16
CA SER A 36 -31.61 10.14 -12.98
C SER A 36 -31.97 10.44 -11.52
N GLY A 37 -31.13 10.03 -10.55
CA GLY A 37 -31.38 10.27 -9.13
C GLY A 37 -32.36 9.30 -8.46
N ILE A 38 -32.86 8.28 -9.19
CA ILE A 38 -33.67 7.20 -8.61
C ILE A 38 -32.86 6.43 -7.55
N THR A 39 -31.60 6.12 -7.85
CA THR A 39 -30.68 5.49 -6.89
C THR A 39 -29.93 6.57 -6.12
N LYS A 40 -30.44 6.91 -4.92
CA LYS A 40 -29.85 7.96 -4.07
C LYS A 40 -28.51 7.58 -3.45
N ARG A 41 -28.21 6.28 -3.28
CA ARG A 41 -26.98 5.76 -2.65
C ARG A 41 -26.48 4.50 -3.37
N PRO A 42 -25.69 4.63 -4.46
CA PRO A 42 -25.12 3.49 -5.15
C PRO A 42 -24.05 2.80 -4.31
N ARG A 43 -23.79 1.51 -4.56
CA ARG A 43 -22.71 0.75 -3.90
C ARG A 43 -21.35 1.32 -4.31
N TYR A 44 -20.38 1.28 -3.40
CA TYR A 44 -19.04 1.82 -3.60
C TYR A 44 -18.36 1.24 -4.85
N ASP A 45 -18.39 -0.07 -5.05
CA ASP A 45 -17.80 -0.71 -6.24
C ASP A 45 -18.44 -0.24 -7.55
N THR A 46 -19.76 0.03 -7.53
CA THR A 46 -20.47 0.59 -8.68
C THR A 46 -20.01 2.01 -8.97
N ILE A 47 -19.70 2.81 -7.94
CA ILE A 47 -19.10 4.14 -8.11
C ILE A 47 -17.70 4.03 -8.72
N CYS A 48 -16.84 3.15 -8.20
CA CYS A 48 -15.49 2.95 -8.75
C CYS A 48 -15.51 2.45 -10.19
N GLN A 49 -16.48 1.60 -10.57
CA GLN A 49 -16.64 1.17 -11.95
C GLN A 49 -17.11 2.32 -12.86
N LEU A 50 -18.12 3.10 -12.43
CA LEU A 50 -18.60 4.27 -13.17
C LEU A 50 -17.50 5.31 -13.40
N GLU A 51 -16.61 5.49 -12.43
CA GLU A 51 -15.49 6.44 -12.50
C GLU A 51 -14.54 6.15 -13.66
N LYS A 52 -14.36 4.87 -14.03
CA LYS A 52 -13.54 4.45 -15.18
C LYS A 52 -14.05 4.99 -16.52
N ALA A 53 -15.32 5.38 -16.60
CA ALA A 53 -15.90 5.93 -17.83
C ALA A 53 -15.49 7.38 -18.11
N PHE A 54 -14.92 8.08 -17.12
CA PHE A 54 -14.55 9.48 -17.24
C PHE A 54 -13.03 9.66 -17.28
N PRO A 55 -12.50 10.50 -18.18
CA PRO A 55 -11.12 10.95 -18.11
C PRO A 55 -10.88 11.62 -16.76
N MET A 56 -9.84 11.18 -16.05
CA MET A 56 -9.32 11.89 -14.89
C MET A 56 -8.57 13.12 -15.42
N GLU A 57 -9.04 14.30 -15.05
CA GLU A 57 -8.16 15.47 -15.17
C GLU A 57 -7.15 15.41 -14.03
N PRO A 58 -5.91 15.87 -14.23
CA PRO A 58 -4.83 15.70 -13.26
C PRO A 58 -5.09 16.33 -11.87
N ASP A 59 -6.08 17.22 -11.75
CA ASP A 59 -6.22 18.10 -10.59
C ASP A 59 -7.65 18.19 -10.02
N SER A 60 -8.16 17.10 -9.47
CA SER A 60 -9.25 17.17 -8.48
C SER A 60 -8.96 16.32 -7.25
N ASN A 61 -7.72 16.37 -6.76
CA ASN A 61 -7.35 15.81 -5.46
C ASN A 61 -7.60 16.87 -4.37
N PRO A 62 -8.46 16.61 -3.35
CA PRO A 62 -8.65 17.52 -2.22
C PRO A 62 -7.40 17.72 -1.35
N TYR A 63 -6.30 17.02 -1.64
CA TYR A 63 -4.98 17.19 -1.02
C TYR A 63 -3.92 17.60 -2.07
N PRO A 64 -3.91 18.87 -2.50
CA PRO A 64 -2.96 19.35 -3.51
C PRO A 64 -1.55 19.31 -2.90
N GLY A 65 -0.67 18.47 -3.46
CA GLY A 65 0.73 18.31 -3.02
C GLY A 65 1.11 16.94 -2.46
N MET A 66 0.25 15.91 -2.52
CA MET A 66 0.55 14.55 -2.02
C MET A 66 0.95 13.51 -3.08
N MET A 67 0.83 13.80 -4.36
CA MET A 67 1.20 12.87 -5.43
C MET A 67 1.73 13.64 -6.64
N GLU A 68 3.05 13.77 -6.76
CA GLU A 68 3.66 13.87 -8.07
C GLU A 68 3.86 12.44 -8.59
N GLU A 69 3.34 12.17 -9.79
CA GLU A 69 3.51 10.88 -10.45
C GLU A 69 4.97 10.73 -10.90
N SER A 70 5.79 10.01 -10.13
CA SER A 70 7.08 9.53 -10.65
C SER A 70 6.81 8.35 -11.60
N VAL A 71 6.65 8.67 -12.89
CA VAL A 71 6.51 7.71 -14.00
C VAL A 71 7.80 6.86 -14.20
N SER A 72 8.90 7.22 -13.54
CA SER A 72 10.24 6.67 -13.78
C SER A 72 10.56 5.31 -13.12
N ALA A 73 9.83 4.88 -12.08
CA ALA A 73 10.26 3.75 -11.25
C ALA A 73 9.80 2.36 -11.73
N TYR A 74 9.01 2.26 -12.81
CA TYR A 74 8.34 1.02 -13.19
C TYR A 74 8.99 0.40 -14.42
N ARG A 75 9.95 -0.51 -14.22
CA ARG A 75 10.26 -1.49 -15.27
C ARG A 75 9.23 -2.60 -15.17
N ILE A 76 8.27 -2.59 -16.09
CA ILE A 76 7.20 -3.59 -16.12
C ILE A 76 7.77 -4.84 -16.78
N TYR A 77 8.07 -5.88 -15.99
CA TYR A 77 8.46 -7.17 -16.59
C TYR A 77 7.25 -7.83 -17.27
N GLY A 78 7.43 -8.24 -18.52
CA GLY A 78 6.46 -9.10 -19.22
C GLY A 78 5.44 -8.38 -20.12
N ASP A 79 5.75 -7.19 -20.65
CA ASP A 79 4.96 -6.61 -21.75
C ASP A 79 5.24 -7.26 -23.12
N GLY A 80 6.16 -8.24 -23.15
CA GLY A 80 6.56 -8.95 -24.37
C GLY A 80 7.60 -8.20 -25.21
N THR A 81 8.12 -7.07 -24.73
CA THR A 81 9.24 -6.35 -25.37
C THR A 81 10.56 -6.76 -24.71
N ASP A 82 11.27 -7.66 -25.40
CA ASP A 82 12.68 -7.99 -25.29
C ASP A 82 13.35 -7.82 -23.92
N HIS A 83 13.33 -8.90 -23.13
CA HIS A 83 14.28 -9.09 -22.04
C HIS A 83 15.19 -10.26 -22.41
N GLU A 84 16.37 -9.96 -22.97
CA GLU A 84 17.38 -10.93 -23.45
C GLU A 84 18.07 -11.77 -22.35
N GLY A 85 17.46 -11.89 -21.16
CA GLY A 85 17.97 -12.72 -20.07
C GLY A 85 17.32 -14.12 -20.03
N ASP A 86 18.11 -15.16 -19.79
CA ASP A 86 17.62 -16.54 -19.60
C ASP A 86 16.59 -16.68 -18.46
N ILE A 87 16.66 -15.80 -17.46
CA ILE A 87 15.80 -15.78 -16.27
C ILE A 87 14.33 -15.52 -16.65
N TRP A 88 14.07 -14.61 -17.59
CA TRP A 88 12.71 -14.27 -18.00
C TRP A 88 12.08 -15.30 -18.94
N LYS A 89 12.83 -16.35 -19.33
CA LYS A 89 12.30 -17.43 -20.16
C LYS A 89 11.18 -18.20 -19.47
N SER A 90 11.25 -18.39 -18.15
CA SER A 90 10.22 -19.06 -17.35
C SER A 90 8.91 -18.26 -17.28
N PHE A 91 8.97 -16.95 -17.51
CA PHE A 91 7.83 -16.04 -17.51
C PHE A 91 7.23 -15.81 -18.91
N ARG A 92 7.81 -16.38 -19.97
CA ARG A 92 7.33 -16.18 -21.34
C ARG A 92 5.85 -16.55 -21.47
N GLY A 93 5.08 -15.62 -22.01
CA GLY A 93 3.66 -15.81 -22.31
C GLY A 93 2.71 -15.47 -21.15
N LYS A 94 3.23 -15.20 -19.95
CA LYS A 94 2.43 -14.65 -18.84
C LYS A 94 2.39 -13.13 -18.91
N LYS A 95 1.24 -12.57 -18.53
CA LYS A 95 1.02 -11.13 -18.39
C LYS A 95 0.97 -10.74 -16.91
N GLN A 96 1.16 -9.44 -16.62
CA GLN A 96 0.90 -8.91 -15.29
C GLN A 96 -0.52 -9.26 -14.84
N GLY A 97 -0.64 -9.81 -13.63
CA GLY A 97 -1.89 -10.37 -13.11
C GLY A 97 -2.05 -11.87 -13.37
N GLU A 98 -1.03 -12.57 -13.87
CA GLU A 98 -1.04 -14.03 -14.05
C GLU A 98 0.10 -14.75 -13.30
N TYR A 99 0.95 -13.99 -12.59
CA TYR A 99 2.07 -14.56 -11.84
C TYR A 99 1.59 -15.22 -10.53
N THR A 100 2.35 -16.23 -10.10
CA THR A 100 2.10 -17.03 -8.90
C THR A 100 3.33 -17.00 -7.99
N LEU A 101 3.22 -17.52 -6.76
CA LEU A 101 4.35 -17.66 -5.85
C LEU A 101 5.48 -18.50 -6.43
N LYS A 102 5.15 -19.53 -7.21
CA LYS A 102 6.16 -20.33 -7.90
C LYS A 102 6.97 -19.48 -8.89
N ASP A 103 6.33 -18.52 -9.54
CA ASP A 103 7.01 -17.60 -10.45
C ASP A 103 7.85 -16.60 -9.64
N TYR A 104 7.30 -16.06 -8.55
CA TYR A 104 8.01 -15.17 -7.62
C TYR A 104 9.28 -15.83 -7.04
N GLU A 105 9.20 -17.06 -6.57
CA GLU A 105 10.32 -17.83 -6.02
C GLU A 105 11.40 -18.18 -7.07
N ALA A 106 11.06 -18.12 -8.35
CA ALA A 106 12.02 -18.31 -9.44
C ALA A 106 12.81 -17.03 -9.78
N ILE A 107 12.44 -15.89 -9.18
CA ILE A 107 13.16 -14.62 -9.37
C ILE A 107 14.46 -14.67 -8.56
N PRO A 108 15.62 -14.40 -9.18
CA PRO A 108 16.89 -14.38 -8.46
C PRO A 108 16.90 -13.35 -7.32
N ASP A 109 17.52 -13.71 -6.21
CA ASP A 109 17.58 -12.91 -4.97
C ASP A 109 18.16 -11.49 -5.16
N GLU A 110 18.93 -11.25 -6.24
CA GLU A 110 19.45 -9.93 -6.59
C GLU A 110 18.36 -8.92 -7.00
N TYR A 111 17.16 -9.40 -7.37
CA TYR A 111 16.00 -8.57 -7.64
C TYR A 111 15.10 -8.48 -6.42
N ARG A 112 14.88 -7.27 -5.93
CA ARG A 112 13.88 -7.03 -4.89
C ARG A 112 12.53 -6.76 -5.53
N VAL A 113 11.59 -7.66 -5.31
CA VAL A 113 10.24 -7.55 -5.85
C VAL A 113 9.17 -7.92 -4.83
N GLU A 114 7.95 -7.44 -5.07
CA GLU A 114 6.74 -7.92 -4.42
C GLU A 114 5.79 -8.50 -5.45
N LEU A 115 4.99 -9.47 -5.04
CA LEU A 115 3.88 -10.02 -5.81
C LEU A 115 2.57 -9.57 -5.17
N ILE A 116 1.68 -8.92 -5.90
CA ILE A 116 0.36 -8.53 -5.40
C ILE A 116 -0.69 -8.87 -6.44
N ASP A 117 -1.64 -9.74 -6.09
CA ASP A 117 -2.71 -10.20 -6.98
C ASP A 117 -2.19 -10.75 -8.34
N GLY A 118 -1.02 -11.38 -8.33
CA GLY A 118 -0.35 -11.90 -9.52
C GLY A 118 0.38 -10.86 -10.38
N VAL A 119 0.57 -9.65 -9.87
CA VAL A 119 1.36 -8.57 -10.48
C VAL A 119 2.70 -8.46 -9.77
N ILE A 120 3.80 -8.49 -10.50
CA ILE A 120 5.15 -8.32 -9.95
C ILE A 120 5.51 -6.83 -9.97
N TYR A 121 5.94 -6.32 -8.83
CA TYR A 121 6.42 -4.95 -8.67
C TYR A 121 7.87 -4.93 -8.21
N ASP A 122 8.70 -4.14 -8.89
CA ASP A 122 10.04 -3.82 -8.40
C ASP A 122 9.99 -3.02 -7.10
N LEU A 123 10.96 -3.30 -6.24
CA LEU A 123 11.32 -2.49 -5.08
C LEU A 123 12.70 -1.89 -5.31
N ASN A 124 12.76 -0.57 -5.24
CA ASN A 124 14.02 0.14 -5.31
C ASN A 124 14.86 -0.08 -4.05
N THR A 125 16.16 0.16 -4.18
CA THR A 125 17.05 0.23 -3.01
C THR A 125 16.62 1.40 -2.11
N PRO A 126 16.34 1.15 -0.83
CA PRO A 126 15.91 2.17 0.11
C PRO A 126 17.03 3.15 0.42
N THR A 127 16.67 4.41 0.70
CA THR A 127 17.64 5.44 1.13
C THR A 127 18.12 5.19 2.56
N THR A 128 19.20 5.84 2.97
CA THR A 128 19.69 5.78 4.35
C THR A 128 18.64 6.26 5.35
N ILE A 129 17.92 7.36 5.05
CA ILE A 129 16.84 7.89 5.90
C ILE A 129 15.76 6.82 6.11
N HIS A 130 15.32 6.18 5.01
CA HIS A 130 14.32 5.13 5.06
C HIS A 130 14.78 3.94 5.92
N GLN A 131 16.04 3.49 5.75
CA GLN A 131 16.57 2.38 6.54
C GLN A 131 16.70 2.73 8.03
N GLN A 132 17.16 3.93 8.36
CA GLN A 132 17.28 4.36 9.75
C GLN A 132 15.91 4.48 10.43
N LEU A 133 14.91 5.04 9.76
CA LEU A 133 13.55 5.11 10.30
C LEU A 133 12.99 3.71 10.61
N ALA A 134 13.09 2.76 9.68
CA ALA A 134 12.61 1.38 9.89
C ALA A 134 13.32 0.72 11.07
N PHE A 135 14.64 0.90 11.15
CA PHE A 135 15.48 0.31 12.18
C PHE A 135 15.16 0.88 13.57
N GLU A 136 15.10 2.19 13.71
CA GLU A 136 14.82 2.88 14.98
C GLU A 136 13.41 2.58 15.51
N ILE A 137 12.41 2.54 14.63
CA ILE A 137 11.04 2.12 14.95
C ILE A 137 11.04 0.66 15.42
N SER A 138 11.74 -0.22 14.71
CA SER A 138 11.83 -1.64 15.06
C SER A 138 12.48 -1.89 16.42
N ILE A 139 13.54 -1.14 16.74
CA ILE A 139 14.20 -1.20 18.05
C ILE A 139 13.23 -0.86 19.17
N ARG A 140 12.56 0.30 19.08
CA ARG A 140 11.64 0.78 20.13
C ARG A 140 10.48 -0.20 20.36
N LEU A 141 9.88 -0.72 19.29
CA LEU A 141 8.85 -1.76 19.37
C LEU A 141 9.37 -3.02 20.07
N ARG A 142 10.54 -3.51 19.64
CA ARG A 142 11.15 -4.73 20.21
C ARG A 142 11.51 -4.57 21.67
N GLU A 143 12.02 -3.40 22.07
CA GLU A 143 12.34 -3.10 23.47
C GLU A 143 11.09 -3.10 24.34
N TYR A 144 10.03 -2.41 23.91
CA TYR A 144 8.75 -2.42 24.62
C TYR A 144 8.22 -3.85 24.80
N ILE A 145 8.17 -4.64 23.73
CA ILE A 145 7.69 -6.03 23.77
C ILE A 145 8.52 -6.85 24.76
N ARG A 146 9.86 -6.73 24.71
CA ARG A 146 10.77 -7.47 25.59
C ARG A 146 10.59 -7.09 27.05
N GLN A 147 10.51 -5.79 27.36
CA GLN A 147 10.34 -5.29 28.73
C GLN A 147 9.01 -5.76 29.34
N ASN A 148 7.96 -5.84 28.51
CA ASN A 148 6.63 -6.28 28.93
C ASN A 148 6.41 -7.79 28.80
N LYS A 149 7.46 -8.58 28.47
CA LYS A 149 7.39 -10.04 28.28
C LYS A 149 6.34 -10.46 27.24
N GLY A 150 6.10 -9.63 26.23
CA GLY A 150 5.16 -9.92 25.14
C GLY A 150 5.70 -11.01 24.21
N LEU A 151 4.77 -11.71 23.56
CA LEU A 151 5.11 -12.80 22.63
C LEU A 151 5.33 -12.34 21.20
N CYS A 152 5.04 -11.08 20.86
CA CYS A 152 5.16 -10.60 19.49
C CYS A 152 6.61 -10.55 18.99
N MET A 153 6.79 -10.71 17.69
CA MET A 153 8.07 -10.59 17.00
C MET A 153 8.02 -9.39 16.07
N VAL A 154 9.09 -8.59 16.10
CA VAL A 154 9.29 -7.46 15.19
C VAL A 154 10.27 -7.91 14.10
N LEU A 155 9.88 -7.75 12.85
CA LEU A 155 10.62 -8.19 11.67
C LEU A 155 10.82 -6.98 10.73
N PRO A 156 12.01 -6.37 10.71
CA PRO A 156 12.34 -5.34 9.72
C PRO A 156 12.60 -5.96 8.34
N SER A 157 12.38 -5.19 7.29
CA SER A 157 12.70 -5.56 5.91
C SER A 157 14.20 -5.87 5.75
N PRO A 158 14.59 -6.87 4.93
CA PRO A 158 13.72 -7.73 4.11
C PRO A 158 12.94 -8.76 4.95
N VAL A 159 11.62 -8.78 4.76
CA VAL A 159 10.70 -9.77 5.33
C VAL A 159 9.62 -10.06 4.31
N SER A 160 9.30 -11.32 4.08
CA SER A 160 8.24 -11.74 3.17
C SER A 160 6.95 -12.03 3.93
N VAL A 161 5.81 -11.54 3.43
CA VAL A 161 4.47 -11.74 4.00
C VAL A 161 3.53 -12.26 2.93
N GLN A 162 3.12 -13.52 3.06
CA GLN A 162 2.10 -14.14 2.21
C GLN A 162 0.71 -13.75 2.73
N LEU A 163 0.30 -12.53 2.42
CA LEU A 163 -0.77 -11.82 3.14
C LEU A 163 -2.16 -12.47 3.01
N ASP A 164 -2.56 -12.84 1.79
CA ASP A 164 -3.91 -13.36 1.50
C ASP A 164 -4.02 -14.88 1.68
N GLU A 165 -2.95 -15.53 2.15
CA GLU A 165 -2.88 -16.99 2.28
C GLU A 165 -3.08 -17.74 0.94
N ASP A 166 -2.86 -17.03 -0.18
CA ASP A 166 -3.00 -17.52 -1.55
C ASP A 166 -1.65 -17.68 -2.28
N ASP A 167 -1.68 -18.16 -3.52
CA ASP A 167 -0.49 -18.30 -4.35
C ASP A 167 -0.20 -17.06 -5.21
N ARG A 168 -0.75 -15.89 -4.88
CA ARG A 168 -0.73 -14.70 -5.76
C ARG A 168 -0.30 -13.41 -5.06
N THR A 169 -0.08 -13.43 -3.75
CA THR A 169 0.39 -12.25 -3.01
C THR A 169 1.53 -12.60 -2.04
N MET A 170 2.68 -11.98 -2.26
CA MET A 170 3.85 -11.95 -1.38
C MET A 170 4.36 -10.51 -1.28
N LEU A 171 4.12 -9.88 -0.14
CA LEU A 171 4.53 -8.50 0.14
C LEU A 171 5.88 -8.48 0.88
N GLN A 172 6.57 -7.34 0.82
CA GLN A 172 7.77 -7.04 1.60
C GLN A 172 7.64 -5.69 2.33
N PRO A 173 6.85 -5.62 3.42
CA PRO A 173 6.70 -4.39 4.19
C PRO A 173 7.98 -4.01 4.92
N ASP A 174 8.11 -2.73 5.30
CA ASP A 174 9.33 -2.22 5.95
C ASP A 174 9.50 -2.68 7.40
N VAL A 175 8.42 -2.72 8.16
CA VAL A 175 8.40 -3.31 9.51
C VAL A 175 7.10 -4.09 9.70
N VAL A 176 7.23 -5.31 10.22
CA VAL A 176 6.11 -6.18 10.58
C VAL A 176 6.15 -6.49 12.07
N VAL A 177 5.01 -6.45 12.75
CA VAL A 177 4.82 -7.04 14.08
C VAL A 177 3.83 -8.19 13.98
N CYS A 178 4.25 -9.39 14.39
CA CYS A 178 3.41 -10.57 14.40
C CYS A 178 3.41 -11.21 15.79
N CYS A 179 2.24 -11.31 16.41
CA CYS A 179 2.03 -11.83 17.75
C CYS A 179 1.70 -13.32 17.76
N ASP A 180 1.10 -13.83 16.69
CA ASP A 180 0.84 -15.24 16.49
C ASP A 180 2.08 -15.96 15.95
N ARG A 181 2.68 -16.82 16.78
CA ARG A 181 3.92 -17.54 16.43
C ARG A 181 3.71 -18.60 15.36
N ASP A 182 2.50 -19.12 15.20
CA ASP A 182 2.20 -20.15 14.21
C ASP A 182 2.20 -19.59 12.79
N LYS A 183 1.99 -18.27 12.64
CA LYS A 183 2.11 -17.55 11.37
C LYS A 183 3.56 -17.29 10.96
N ILE A 184 4.52 -17.37 11.88
CA ILE A 184 5.92 -17.04 11.61
C ILE A 184 6.66 -18.29 11.14
N LEU A 185 6.69 -18.50 9.83
CA LEU A 185 7.44 -19.59 9.22
C LEU A 185 8.91 -19.20 9.05
N ARG A 186 9.75 -20.21 8.78
CA ARG A 186 11.18 -19.97 8.53
C ARG A 186 11.43 -19.06 7.32
N SER A 187 10.57 -19.12 6.32
CA SER A 187 10.70 -18.42 5.04
C SER A 187 9.96 -17.08 4.99
N HIS A 188 8.80 -16.97 5.64
CA HIS A 188 7.90 -15.82 5.52
C HIS A 188 6.90 -15.81 6.68
N VAL A 189 6.16 -14.71 6.83
CA VAL A 189 4.94 -14.65 7.64
C VAL A 189 3.76 -15.10 6.78
N TYR A 190 3.01 -16.10 7.23
CA TYR A 190 1.85 -16.66 6.54
C TYR A 190 0.56 -16.04 7.08
N GLY A 191 -0.16 -15.33 6.23
CA GLY A 191 -1.36 -14.57 6.58
C GLY A 191 -1.08 -13.18 7.17
N ALA A 192 -2.14 -12.53 7.64
CA ALA A 192 -2.07 -11.16 8.14
C ALA A 192 -1.26 -11.03 9.46
N PRO A 193 -0.25 -10.15 9.51
CA PRO A 193 0.39 -9.74 10.76
C PRO A 193 -0.51 -8.81 11.58
N ASP A 194 -0.15 -8.58 12.84
CA ASP A 194 -0.86 -7.66 13.73
C ASP A 194 -0.64 -6.19 13.32
N MET A 195 0.59 -5.83 12.95
CA MET A 195 0.94 -4.47 12.53
C MET A 195 1.85 -4.49 11.32
N VAL A 196 1.64 -3.53 10.42
CA VAL A 196 2.53 -3.22 9.30
C VAL A 196 2.88 -1.74 9.32
N ILE A 197 4.15 -1.42 9.06
CA ILE A 197 4.64 -0.05 8.87
C ILE A 197 5.33 0.01 7.52
N GLU A 198 4.94 0.99 6.70
CA GLU A 198 5.57 1.31 5.42
C GLU A 198 6.18 2.71 5.51
N ILE A 199 7.41 2.86 5.06
CA ILE A 199 8.11 4.14 4.98
C ILE A 199 8.01 4.60 3.54
N LEU A 200 7.28 5.70 3.35
CA LEU A 200 7.00 6.19 2.03
C LEU A 200 8.30 6.63 1.34
N SER A 201 8.48 6.10 0.13
CA SER A 201 9.49 6.54 -0.82
C SER A 201 8.79 7.05 -2.08
N PRO A 202 9.43 7.89 -2.91
CA PRO A 202 8.85 8.31 -4.19
C PRO A 202 8.37 7.13 -5.05
N SER A 203 9.10 6.01 -5.04
CA SER A 203 8.77 4.81 -5.83
C SER A 203 7.61 3.96 -5.29
N THR A 204 7.33 3.98 -3.99
CA THR A 204 6.32 3.08 -3.39
C THR A 204 5.07 3.82 -2.89
N ARG A 205 5.16 5.14 -2.70
CA ARG A 205 4.11 6.01 -2.15
C ARG A 205 2.70 5.72 -2.68
N LYS A 206 2.52 5.64 -4.00
CA LYS A 206 1.20 5.39 -4.63
C LYS A 206 0.63 4.01 -4.26
N LYS A 207 1.48 2.98 -4.16
CA LYS A 207 1.08 1.63 -3.76
C LYS A 207 0.76 1.58 -2.28
N ASP A 208 1.60 2.14 -1.43
CA ASP A 208 1.47 2.07 0.03
C ASP A 208 0.22 2.82 0.50
N MET A 209 -0.07 3.99 -0.09
CA MET A 209 -1.26 4.80 0.21
C MET A 209 -2.55 4.26 -0.41
N GLY A 210 -2.46 3.32 -1.36
CA GLY A 210 -3.58 2.89 -2.20
C GLY A 210 -3.80 1.39 -2.18
N LEU A 211 -3.00 0.67 -2.98
CA LEU A 211 -3.13 -0.77 -3.17
C LEU A 211 -2.87 -1.53 -1.86
N LYS A 212 -1.71 -1.32 -1.22
CA LYS A 212 -1.33 -2.06 -0.01
C LYS A 212 -2.27 -1.76 1.16
N LEU A 213 -2.64 -0.50 1.37
CA LEU A 213 -3.66 -0.13 2.37
C LEU A 213 -4.94 -0.97 2.21
N LYS A 214 -5.48 -1.10 0.98
CA LYS A 214 -6.67 -1.92 0.73
C LYS A 214 -6.42 -3.41 1.02
N LYS A 215 -5.25 -3.93 0.68
CA LYS A 215 -4.85 -5.32 0.98
C LYS A 215 -4.79 -5.55 2.48
N TYR A 216 -4.12 -4.69 3.24
CA TYR A 216 -4.02 -4.78 4.70
C TYR A 216 -5.39 -4.69 5.39
N ILE A 217 -6.27 -3.81 4.94
CA ILE A 217 -7.67 -3.75 5.40
C ILE A 217 -8.39 -5.07 5.14
N THR A 218 -8.31 -5.59 3.91
CA THR A 218 -9.02 -6.80 3.49
C THR A 218 -8.53 -8.03 4.26
N ALA A 219 -7.21 -8.12 4.47
CA ALA A 219 -6.55 -9.18 5.22
C ALA A 219 -6.74 -9.06 6.74
N ARG A 220 -7.32 -7.96 7.24
CA ARG A 220 -7.56 -7.68 8.67
C ARG A 220 -6.26 -7.55 9.48
N VAL A 221 -5.26 -6.90 8.91
CA VAL A 221 -4.16 -6.32 9.71
C VAL A 221 -4.80 -5.39 10.75
N ARG A 222 -4.32 -5.41 12.00
CA ARG A 222 -4.95 -4.67 13.11
C ARG A 222 -4.53 -3.20 13.14
N GLU A 223 -3.29 -2.92 12.75
CA GLU A 223 -2.76 -1.56 12.70
C GLU A 223 -1.82 -1.35 11.51
N TYR A 224 -1.96 -0.21 10.83
CA TYR A 224 -1.14 0.12 9.68
C TYR A 224 -0.61 1.54 9.78
N TRP A 225 0.71 1.72 9.63
CA TRP A 225 1.36 3.02 9.68
C TRP A 225 1.99 3.36 8.33
N MET A 226 1.83 4.61 7.91
CA MET A 226 2.60 5.20 6.82
C MET A 226 3.49 6.32 7.38
N VAL A 227 4.81 6.15 7.27
CA VAL A 227 5.79 7.14 7.70
C VAL A 227 6.30 7.88 6.48
N ASP A 228 6.04 9.18 6.41
CA ASP A 228 6.47 10.05 5.31
C ASP A 228 7.69 10.88 5.75
N PRO A 229 8.92 10.49 5.38
CA PRO A 229 10.12 11.24 5.75
C PRO A 229 10.14 12.64 5.13
N ASP A 230 9.68 12.79 3.88
CA ASP A 230 9.71 14.07 3.16
C ASP A 230 8.82 15.10 3.84
N LYS A 231 7.67 14.65 4.33
CA LYS A 231 6.68 15.50 5.01
C LYS A 231 6.83 15.52 6.52
N LYS A 232 7.70 14.66 7.07
CA LYS A 232 7.88 14.45 8.52
C LYS A 232 6.54 14.18 9.20
N LYS A 233 5.75 13.28 8.60
CA LYS A 233 4.42 12.89 9.09
C LYS A 233 4.30 11.38 9.25
N VAL A 234 3.49 10.98 10.22
CA VAL A 234 3.11 9.59 10.46
C VAL A 234 1.59 9.51 10.39
N VAL A 235 1.06 8.67 9.49
CA VAL A 235 -0.36 8.39 9.39
C VAL A 235 -0.62 7.02 10.00
N VAL A 236 -1.45 6.98 11.03
CA VAL A 236 -1.77 5.77 11.80
C VAL A 236 -3.21 5.36 11.51
N TYR A 237 -3.39 4.14 11.04
CA TYR A 237 -4.68 3.49 10.86
C TYR A 237 -4.89 2.44 11.95
N ASP A 238 -5.86 2.66 12.82
CA ASP A 238 -6.44 1.62 13.66
C ASP A 238 -7.49 0.86 12.84
N LEU A 239 -7.05 -0.23 12.22
CA LEU A 239 -7.86 -1.06 11.34
C LEU A 239 -8.74 -2.05 12.12
N GLU A 240 -8.33 -2.42 13.34
CA GLU A 240 -9.10 -3.28 14.25
C GLU A 240 -10.40 -2.59 14.70
N HIS A 241 -10.33 -1.30 15.03
CA HIS A 241 -11.48 -0.52 15.49
C HIS A 241 -12.16 0.29 14.36
N ASN A 242 -11.60 0.27 13.15
CA ASN A 242 -12.11 0.97 11.95
C ASN A 242 -12.33 2.47 12.20
N GLU A 243 -11.35 3.10 12.86
CA GLU A 243 -11.35 4.53 13.15
C GLU A 243 -10.82 5.37 11.97
N LEU A 244 -11.07 6.68 12.02
CA LEU A 244 -10.42 7.60 11.10
C LEU A 244 -8.91 7.62 11.34
N PRO A 245 -8.07 7.72 10.30
CA PRO A 245 -6.63 7.75 10.49
C PRO A 245 -6.21 8.98 11.28
N ALA A 246 -5.33 8.78 12.26
CA ALA A 246 -4.67 9.85 13.00
C ALA A 246 -3.40 10.28 12.26
N ILE A 247 -3.09 11.57 12.31
CA ILE A 247 -1.89 12.14 11.66
C ILE A 247 -1.05 12.82 12.74
N TYR A 248 0.20 12.40 12.82
CA TYR A 248 1.21 12.91 13.74
C TYR A 248 2.37 13.54 12.97
N GLY A 249 3.06 14.47 13.61
CA GLY A 249 4.36 15.00 13.19
C GLY A 249 5.53 14.21 13.76
N PHE A 250 6.73 14.53 13.30
CA PHE A 250 7.96 13.97 13.87
C PHE A 250 8.32 14.58 15.22
N GLU A 251 7.60 15.60 15.65
CA GLU A 251 7.66 16.19 16.99
C GLU A 251 6.82 15.42 18.04
N ASP A 252 6.00 14.45 17.61
CA ASP A 252 5.02 13.77 18.45
C ASP A 252 5.52 12.41 18.98
N GLN A 253 4.93 11.99 20.09
CA GLN A 253 4.94 10.60 20.55
C GLN A 253 3.72 9.88 19.97
N VAL A 254 3.98 8.90 19.11
CA VAL A 254 2.92 8.19 18.37
C VAL A 254 2.52 6.92 19.14
N PRO A 255 1.26 6.80 19.61
CA PRO A 255 0.81 5.62 20.34
C PRO A 255 0.62 4.42 19.40
N VAL A 256 1.06 3.25 19.83
CA VAL A 256 0.87 1.98 19.12
C VAL A 256 -0.43 1.32 19.62
N ASN A 257 -1.45 1.28 18.78
CA ASN A 257 -2.81 0.89 19.14
C ASN A 257 -2.96 -0.60 19.43
N ILE A 258 -2.20 -1.50 18.77
CA ILE A 258 -2.17 -2.93 19.10
C ILE A 258 -1.69 -3.21 20.52
N PHE A 259 -1.03 -2.23 21.16
CA PHE A 259 -0.62 -2.26 22.56
C PHE A 259 -1.45 -1.31 23.44
N ALA A 260 -2.65 -0.94 23.00
CA ALA A 260 -3.57 -0.03 23.68
C ALA A 260 -2.93 1.31 24.05
N GLY A 261 -2.05 1.84 23.19
CA GLY A 261 -1.34 3.11 23.38
C GLY A 261 -0.31 3.13 24.52
N LYS A 262 -0.06 1.99 25.17
CA LYS A 262 0.94 1.86 26.24
C LYS A 262 2.37 1.87 25.71
N CYS A 263 2.56 1.42 24.48
CA CYS A 263 3.78 1.65 23.71
C CYS A 263 3.61 2.95 22.94
N GLN A 264 4.60 3.83 23.01
CA GLN A 264 4.65 5.06 22.23
C GLN A 264 6.02 5.15 21.56
N ILE A 265 6.02 5.53 20.29
CA ILE A 265 7.25 5.78 19.53
C ILE A 265 7.47 7.28 19.48
N ASP A 266 8.51 7.74 20.15
CA ASP A 266 8.91 9.15 20.12
C ASP A 266 9.68 9.45 18.83
N PHE A 267 9.00 10.07 17.86
CA PHE A 267 9.64 10.43 16.60
C PHE A 267 10.60 11.61 16.75
N SER A 268 10.48 12.40 17.82
CA SER A 268 11.35 13.56 18.03
C SER A 268 12.77 13.11 18.34
N GLU A 269 12.91 12.03 19.14
CA GLU A 269 14.20 11.39 19.40
C GLU A 269 14.79 10.77 18.12
N ILE A 270 13.97 10.05 17.34
CA ILE A 270 14.42 9.44 16.08
C ILE A 270 14.91 10.52 15.13
N TYR A 271 14.08 11.54 14.90
CA TYR A 271 14.38 12.63 13.99
C TYR A 271 15.63 13.39 14.43
N SER A 272 15.79 13.72 15.71
CA SER A 272 17.00 14.40 16.22
C SER A 272 18.27 13.59 15.94
N TYR A 273 18.21 12.26 16.00
CA TYR A 273 19.35 11.39 15.69
C TYR A 273 19.72 11.41 14.20
N ILE A 274 18.74 11.49 13.31
CA ILE A 274 18.93 11.38 11.85
C ILE A 274 18.81 12.70 11.10
N GLU A 275 18.57 13.83 11.77
CA GLU A 275 18.30 15.14 11.18
C GLU A 275 19.41 15.56 10.19
N PHE A 276 20.67 15.26 10.50
CA PHE A 276 21.81 15.56 9.64
C PHE A 276 21.75 14.90 8.25
N LEU A 277 20.92 13.85 8.07
CA LEU A 277 20.70 13.22 6.76
C LEU A 277 19.74 14.03 5.89
N PHE A 278 18.86 14.85 6.49
CA PHE A 278 17.93 15.73 5.77
C PHE A 278 18.59 17.04 5.31
N GLU A 279 19.73 17.41 5.91
CA GLU A 279 20.48 18.62 5.57
C GLU A 279 21.51 18.40 4.45
N LYS A 280 21.75 17.15 4.06
CA LYS A 280 22.70 16.78 3.01
C LYS A 280 21.94 16.53 1.72
N GLU A 281 21.93 17.53 0.83
CA GLU A 281 21.58 17.36 -0.60
C GLU A 281 22.67 16.61 -1.36
#